data_AF-A0A439CSL1-F1
#
_entry.id   AF-A0A439CSL1-F1
#
_cell.length_a   1.000
_cell.length_b   1.000
_cell.length_c   1.000
_cell.angle_alpha   90.00
_cell.angle_beta   90.00
_cell.angle_gamma   90.00
#
_symmetry.space_group_name_H-M   'P 1'
#
loop_
_entity.id
_entity.type
_entity.pdbx_description
1 polymer ?
#
loop_
_entity_poly.entity_id
_entity_poly.type
_entity_poly.pdbx_seq_one_letter_code
_entity_poly.pdbx_strand_id
1 'polypeptide(L)'
;MMKTEERPEWYPATAPWNQGPSNELDDAWDDLLLALNIRVTSDELTVLDMNKTNRVQVTGGSPAGDADYVGVLGVYHHLHCLNNIRRLLYWDYYEPRMVGVKHMEGFSKEHASRDPRRYSES
;
A
#
# COMPACT_ATOMS: atom_id res chain seq x y z
N MET A 1 -38.74 16.20 1.56
CA MET A 1 -37.68 16.96 2.25
C MET A 1 -36.86 15.98 3.07
N MET A 2 -35.58 15.82 2.75
CA MET A 2 -34.67 14.91 3.46
C MET A 2 -34.21 15.63 4.74
N LYS A 3 -34.47 15.06 5.92
CA LYS A 3 -34.00 15.61 7.19
C LYS A 3 -32.58 15.10 7.44
N THR A 4 -31.62 16.00 7.54
CA THR A 4 -30.27 15.68 8.02
C THR A 4 -30.24 15.82 9.53
N GLU A 5 -29.78 14.79 10.22
CA GLU A 5 -29.50 14.78 11.66
C GLU A 5 -27.98 14.75 11.82
N GLU A 6 -27.41 15.71 12.55
CA GLU A 6 -26.00 15.62 12.94
C GLU A 6 -25.86 14.54 14.01
N ARG A 7 -25.10 13.50 13.71
CA ARG A 7 -24.76 12.45 14.67
C ARG A 7 -23.31 12.64 15.10
N PRO A 8 -23.03 12.61 16.42
CA PRO A 8 -21.64 12.59 16.89
C PRO A 8 -20.95 11.36 16.30
N GLU A 9 -19.70 11.52 15.87
CA GLU A 9 -18.90 10.40 15.38
C GLU A 9 -18.82 9.33 16.47
N TRP A 10 -19.00 8.06 16.09
CA TRP A 10 -19.06 6.93 17.02
C TRP A 10 -17.79 6.76 17.86
N TYR A 11 -16.67 7.31 17.39
CA TYR A 11 -15.40 7.37 18.10
C TYR A 11 -14.79 8.75 17.88
N PRO A 12 -14.36 9.45 18.94
CA PRO A 12 -13.59 10.67 18.75
C PRO A 12 -12.31 10.32 18.00
N ALA A 13 -11.95 11.13 17.00
CA ALA A 13 -10.69 11.08 16.27
C ALA A 13 -9.49 11.30 17.22
N THR A 14 -9.18 10.29 18.01
CA THR A 14 -8.10 10.28 19.01
C THR A 14 -7.00 9.31 18.61
N ALA A 15 -7.33 8.36 17.73
CA ALA A 15 -6.35 7.49 17.11
C ALA A 15 -5.41 8.35 16.23
N PRO A 16 -4.08 8.13 16.28
CA PRO A 16 -3.12 8.97 15.56
C PRO A 16 -3.30 8.92 14.03
N TRP A 17 -3.93 7.86 13.52
CA TRP A 17 -4.20 7.54 12.11
C TRP A 17 -5.41 8.25 11.50
N ASN A 18 -6.28 8.81 12.35
CA ASN A 18 -7.60 9.36 11.96
C ASN A 18 -7.69 10.87 12.25
N GLN A 19 -6.55 11.56 12.24
CA GLN A 19 -6.47 13.00 12.45
C GLN A 19 -6.64 13.78 11.13
N GLY A 20 -6.73 15.11 11.22
CA GLY A 20 -6.60 15.98 10.05
C GLY A 20 -5.19 15.97 9.46
N PRO A 21 -4.99 16.48 8.22
CA PRO A 21 -3.70 16.43 7.55
C PRO A 21 -2.61 17.18 8.34
N SER A 22 -1.56 16.46 8.73
CA SER A 22 -0.40 16.98 9.47
C SER A 22 0.81 16.08 9.26
N ASN A 23 2.01 16.58 9.60
CA ASN A 23 3.23 15.78 9.52
C ASN A 23 3.18 14.60 10.51
N GLU A 24 2.61 14.82 11.70
CA GLU A 24 2.49 13.77 12.73
C GLU A 24 1.58 12.63 12.28
N LEU A 25 0.51 12.95 11.54
CA LEU A 25 -0.36 11.95 10.94
C LEU A 25 0.38 11.19 9.83
N ASP A 26 1.17 11.87 9.01
CA ASP A 26 1.96 11.24 7.95
C ASP A 26 3.02 10.30 8.52
N ASP A 27 3.74 10.72 9.55
CA ASP A 27 4.71 9.90 10.27
C ASP A 27 4.06 8.66 10.89
N ALA A 28 2.85 8.80 11.45
CA ALA A 28 2.10 7.66 11.97
C ALA A 28 1.77 6.66 10.86
N TRP A 29 1.27 7.12 9.70
CA TRP A 29 0.98 6.26 8.55
C TRP A 29 2.24 5.60 7.96
N ASP A 30 3.36 6.31 7.94
CA ASP A 30 4.64 5.77 7.49
C ASP A 30 5.15 4.68 8.42
N ASP A 31 5.00 4.83 9.74
CA ASP A 31 5.38 3.82 10.72
C ASP A 31 4.58 2.51 10.56
N LEU A 32 3.26 2.57 10.34
CA LEU A 32 2.44 1.37 10.06
C LEU A 32 2.81 0.65 8.79
N LEU A 33 3.29 1.40 7.80
CA LEU A 33 3.62 0.88 6.48
C LEU A 33 5.14 0.68 6.31
N LEU A 34 5.94 0.80 7.37
CA LEU A 34 7.40 0.73 7.29
C LEU A 34 7.90 -0.64 6.78
N ALA A 35 7.22 -1.73 7.17
CA ALA A 35 7.63 -3.10 6.90
C ALA A 35 6.62 -3.87 6.03
N LEU A 36 6.14 -3.24 4.94
CA LEU A 36 5.19 -3.87 4.01
C LEU A 36 5.71 -5.17 3.40
N ASN A 37 7.00 -5.21 3.10
CA ASN A 37 7.62 -6.31 2.39
C ASN A 37 8.07 -7.41 3.35
N ILE A 38 7.61 -8.63 3.07
CA ILE A 38 8.04 -9.85 3.75
C ILE A 38 8.84 -10.72 2.79
N ARG A 39 9.76 -11.51 3.35
CA ARG A 39 10.39 -12.61 2.62
C ARG A 39 9.44 -13.80 2.64
N VAL A 40 9.17 -14.37 1.47
CA VAL A 40 8.33 -15.56 1.31
C VAL A 40 9.14 -16.62 0.56
N THR A 41 9.20 -17.82 1.11
CA THR A 41 9.93 -18.93 0.52
C THR A 41 9.21 -19.50 -0.70
N SER A 42 9.94 -20.21 -1.55
CA SER A 42 9.38 -20.96 -2.68
C SER A 42 8.29 -21.95 -2.22
N ASP A 43 8.50 -22.64 -1.09
CA ASP A 43 7.57 -23.62 -0.55
C ASP A 43 6.28 -22.98 -0.05
N GLU A 44 6.35 -21.85 0.66
CA GLU A 44 5.17 -21.11 1.08
C GLU A 44 4.31 -20.67 -0.12
N LEU A 45 4.94 -20.19 -1.19
CA LEU A 45 4.20 -19.85 -2.42
C LEU A 45 3.57 -21.09 -3.08
N THR A 46 4.22 -22.25 -3.03
CA THR A 46 3.63 -23.52 -3.51
C THR A 46 2.41 -23.91 -2.67
N VAL A 47 2.52 -23.85 -1.35
CA VAL A 47 1.43 -24.18 -0.41
C VAL A 47 0.23 -23.24 -0.61
N LEU A 48 0.49 -21.97 -0.93
CA LEU A 48 -0.53 -20.97 -1.20
C LEU A 48 -1.07 -21.00 -2.65
N ASP A 49 -0.64 -21.96 -3.48
CA ASP A 49 -0.97 -22.06 -4.91
C ASP A 49 -0.74 -20.74 -5.69
N MET A 50 0.35 -20.06 -5.37
CA MET A 50 0.71 -18.78 -5.97
C MET A 50 1.65 -18.95 -7.15
N ASN A 51 1.28 -18.38 -8.30
CA ASN A 51 2.15 -18.30 -9.47
C ASN A 51 3.45 -17.56 -9.13
N LYS A 52 4.61 -18.15 -9.46
CA LYS A 52 5.97 -17.63 -9.18
C LYS A 52 6.60 -16.84 -10.35
N THR A 53 5.99 -16.85 -11.53
CA THR A 53 6.48 -16.19 -12.75
C THR A 53 6.55 -14.67 -12.55
N ASN A 54 7.66 -14.07 -13.02
CA ASN A 54 7.90 -12.61 -12.99
C ASN A 54 7.82 -11.96 -11.59
N ARG A 55 8.10 -12.73 -10.53
CA ARG A 55 8.19 -12.20 -9.17
C ARG A 55 9.60 -11.71 -8.83
N VAL A 56 9.67 -10.69 -8.00
CA VAL A 56 10.92 -10.18 -7.44
C VAL A 56 11.51 -11.23 -6.50
N GLN A 57 12.74 -11.65 -6.80
CA GLN A 57 13.51 -12.59 -5.98
C GLN A 57 14.38 -11.84 -4.97
N VAL A 58 14.57 -12.44 -3.80
CA VAL A 58 15.44 -11.91 -2.75
C VAL A 58 16.87 -12.41 -2.99
N THR A 59 17.85 -11.52 -2.86
CA THR A 59 19.28 -11.86 -2.98
C THR A 59 19.78 -12.63 -1.75
N GLY A 60 20.70 -13.58 -1.96
CA GLY A 60 21.27 -14.41 -0.89
C GLY A 60 20.31 -15.52 -0.44
N GLY A 61 19.82 -16.30 -1.40
CA GLY A 61 18.70 -17.25 -1.30
C GLY A 61 18.73 -18.26 -0.16
N SER A 62 17.69 -19.11 -0.13
CA SER A 62 17.51 -20.11 0.92
C SER A 62 18.70 -21.10 0.97
N PRO A 63 19.07 -21.61 2.16
CA PRO A 63 20.03 -22.71 2.28
C PRO A 63 19.67 -23.95 1.44
N ALA A 64 18.39 -24.10 1.08
CA ALA A 64 17.87 -25.19 0.25
C ALA A 64 18.15 -25.04 -1.26
N GLY A 65 18.69 -23.90 -1.70
CA GLY A 65 19.03 -23.65 -3.12
C GLY A 65 17.91 -23.03 -3.96
N ASP A 66 16.69 -22.94 -3.43
CA ASP A 66 15.55 -22.28 -4.08
C ASP A 66 15.55 -20.77 -3.84
N ALA A 67 14.97 -20.03 -4.81
CA ALA A 67 14.77 -18.59 -4.68
C ALA A 67 13.68 -18.27 -3.65
N ASP A 68 13.96 -17.30 -2.80
CA ASP A 68 12.94 -16.62 -1.99
C ASP A 68 12.40 -15.40 -2.75
N TYR A 69 11.20 -14.97 -2.40
CA TYR A 69 10.46 -13.93 -3.09
C TYR A 69 10.05 -12.80 -2.14
N VAL A 70 9.88 -11.60 -2.69
CA VAL A 70 9.26 -10.49 -1.97
C VAL A 70 7.74 -10.64 -2.02
N GLY A 71 7.10 -10.56 -0.86
CA GLY A 71 5.65 -10.56 -0.71
C GLY A 71 5.15 -9.40 0.14
N VAL A 72 3.84 -9.15 0.09
CA VAL A 72 3.14 -8.17 0.95
C VAL A 72 1.84 -8.82 1.42
N LEU A 73 1.49 -8.70 2.69
CA LEU A 73 0.19 -9.20 3.17
C LEU A 73 -0.94 -8.34 2.62
N GLY A 74 -2.05 -8.96 2.22
CA GLY A 74 -3.19 -8.26 1.63
C GLY A 74 -3.75 -7.13 2.51
N VAL A 75 -3.75 -7.30 3.84
CA VAL A 75 -4.18 -6.24 4.78
C VAL A 75 -3.33 -4.97 4.66
N TYR A 76 -2.01 -5.13 4.54
CA TYR A 76 -1.07 -4.03 4.40
C TYR A 76 -1.19 -3.34 3.04
N HIS A 77 -1.48 -4.10 1.98
CA HIS A 77 -1.81 -3.54 0.67
C HIS A 77 -3.08 -2.68 0.72
N HIS A 78 -4.14 -3.12 1.42
CA HIS A 78 -5.34 -2.31 1.59
C HIS A 78 -5.07 -1.02 2.37
N LEU A 79 -4.28 -1.09 3.44
CA LEU A 79 -3.91 0.08 4.24
C LEU A 79 -3.08 1.09 3.44
N HIS A 80 -2.14 0.63 2.62
CA HIS A 80 -1.41 1.49 1.68
C HIS A 80 -2.36 2.25 0.75
N CYS A 81 -3.31 1.56 0.14
CA CYS A 81 -4.31 2.18 -0.73
C CYS A 81 -5.21 3.18 0.04
N LEU A 82 -5.59 2.85 1.28
CA LEU A 82 -6.37 3.73 2.13
C LEU A 82 -5.60 5.02 2.46
N ASN A 83 -4.30 4.93 2.74
CA ASN A 83 -3.45 6.11 2.94
C ASN A 83 -3.44 7.01 1.70
N ASN A 84 -3.35 6.42 0.50
CA ASN A 84 -3.40 7.19 -0.75
C ASN A 84 -4.74 7.92 -0.91
N ILE A 85 -5.86 7.24 -0.63
CA ILE A 85 -7.20 7.87 -0.68
C ILE A 85 -7.31 9.00 0.35
N ARG A 86 -6.84 8.79 1.59
CA ARG A 86 -6.78 9.83 2.63
C ARG A 86 -6.07 11.09 2.10
N ARG A 87 -4.90 10.93 1.49
CA ARG A 87 -4.13 12.05 0.93
C ARG A 87 -4.86 12.76 -0.22
N LEU A 88 -5.58 12.01 -1.07
CA LEU A 88 -6.40 12.59 -2.14
C LEU A 88 -7.58 13.42 -1.61
N LEU A 89 -8.18 13.02 -0.48
CA LEU A 89 -9.28 13.77 0.14
C LEU A 89 -8.85 15.14 0.68
N TYR A 90 -7.56 15.29 1.03
CA TYR A 90 -6.97 16.55 1.50
C TYR A 90 -6.01 17.14 0.45
N TRP A 91 -6.40 17.11 -0.82
CA TRP A 91 -5.51 17.49 -1.93
C TRP A 91 -4.92 18.90 -1.79
N ASP A 92 -5.71 19.89 -1.36
CA ASP A 92 -5.23 21.27 -1.14
C ASP A 92 -4.05 21.34 -0.15
N TYR A 93 -3.97 20.39 0.79
CA TYR A 93 -2.84 20.26 1.71
C TYR A 93 -1.64 19.58 1.04
N TYR A 94 -1.86 18.49 0.30
CA TYR A 94 -0.77 17.67 -0.23
C TYR A 94 -0.20 18.16 -1.55
N GLU A 95 -0.98 18.80 -2.42
CA GLU A 95 -0.56 19.22 -3.77
C GLU A 95 0.72 20.09 -3.76
N PRO A 96 0.83 21.14 -2.91
CA PRO A 96 2.05 21.96 -2.87
C PRO A 96 3.26 21.19 -2.33
N ARG A 97 3.02 20.15 -1.53
CA ARG A 97 4.06 19.30 -0.91
C ARG A 97 4.56 18.20 -1.84
N MET A 98 3.88 17.96 -2.96
CA MET A 98 4.26 16.94 -3.95
C MET A 98 5.05 17.51 -5.14
N VAL A 99 5.25 18.83 -5.21
CA VAL A 99 5.99 19.48 -6.30
C VAL A 99 7.47 19.04 -6.26
N GLY A 100 7.92 18.35 -7.30
CA GLY A 100 9.32 17.93 -7.46
C GLY A 100 9.63 16.49 -7.00
N VAL A 101 8.64 15.75 -6.49
CA VAL A 101 8.80 14.31 -6.20
C VAL A 101 8.81 13.54 -7.52
N LYS A 102 10.01 13.18 -8.01
CA LYS A 102 10.16 12.33 -9.19
C LYS A 102 9.69 10.91 -8.86
N HIS A 103 8.84 10.38 -9.73
CA HIS A 103 8.19 9.08 -9.59
C HIS A 103 7.32 8.95 -8.34
N MET A 104 6.07 9.39 -8.46
CA MET A 104 4.99 8.72 -7.73
C MET A 104 4.81 7.30 -8.30
N GLU A 105 5.77 6.41 -8.11
CA GLU A 105 5.55 4.96 -8.18
C GLU A 105 4.62 4.60 -7.00
N GLY A 106 3.35 4.97 -7.13
CA GLY A 106 2.36 4.88 -6.04
C GLY A 106 0.99 5.45 -6.41
N PHE A 107 0.95 6.56 -7.16
CA PHE A 107 -0.25 7.36 -7.41
C PHE A 107 -0.64 7.39 -8.89
N SER A 108 -0.93 6.23 -9.47
CA SER A 108 -1.57 6.23 -10.78
C SER A 108 -2.54 5.09 -10.97
N LYS A 109 -3.43 5.29 -11.94
CA LYS A 109 -4.35 4.25 -12.42
C LYS A 109 -3.59 2.99 -12.84
N GLU A 110 -2.31 3.09 -13.23
CA GLU A 110 -1.46 1.94 -13.54
C GLU A 110 -1.13 1.04 -12.32
N HIS A 111 -1.14 1.55 -11.08
CA HIS A 111 -0.96 0.71 -9.88
C HIS A 111 -2.25 0.08 -9.36
N ALA A 112 -3.38 0.76 -9.55
CA ALA A 112 -4.69 0.24 -9.13
C ALA A 112 -5.27 -0.77 -10.13
N SER A 113 -4.82 -0.75 -11.39
CA SER A 113 -5.33 -1.64 -12.44
C SER A 113 -4.40 -2.82 -12.68
N ARG A 114 -4.91 -4.04 -12.45
CA ARG A 114 -4.37 -5.23 -13.13
C ARG A 114 -4.75 -5.11 -14.60
N ASP A 115 -3.86 -4.58 -15.45
CA ASP A 115 -3.96 -4.79 -16.90
C ASP A 115 -3.26 -6.12 -17.27
N PRO A 116 -4.00 -7.18 -17.63
CA PRO A 116 -3.41 -8.46 -18.00
C PRO A 116 -2.56 -8.40 -19.28
N ARG A 117 -2.69 -7.32 -20.07
CA ARG A 117 -2.03 -7.18 -21.39
C ARG A 117 -0.53 -6.85 -21.31
N ARG A 118 0.03 -6.62 -20.13
CA ARG A 118 1.47 -6.36 -19.96
C ARG A 118 2.36 -7.61 -19.91
N TYR A 119 1.79 -8.81 -19.93
CA TYR A 119 2.57 -10.06 -19.91
C TYR A 119 2.74 -10.73 -21.29
N SER A 120 2.32 -10.09 -22.39
CA SER A 120 2.41 -10.70 -23.73
C SER A 120 3.58 -10.22 -24.60
N GLU A 121 4.47 -9.37 -24.08
CA GLU A 121 5.66 -8.92 -24.81
C GLU A 121 6.91 -9.03 -23.93
N SER A 122 7.42 -10.25 -23.82
CA SER A 122 8.83 -10.56 -23.54
C SER A 122 9.15 -11.97 -24.01
#